data_AF-A0A815IIV3-F1
#
_entry.id   AF-A0A815IIV3-F1
#
_cell.length_a   1.000
_cell.length_b   1.000
_cell.length_c   1.000
_cell.angle_alpha   90.00
_cell.angle_beta   90.00
_cell.angle_gamma   90.00
#
_symmetry.space_group_name_H-M   'P 1'
#
loop_
_entity.id
_entity.type
_entity.pdbx_description
1 polymer ?
#
loop_
_entity_poly.entity_id
_entity_poly.type
_entity_poly.pdbx_seq_one_letter_code
_entity_poly.pdbx_strand_id
1 'polypeptide(L)'
;MINETGFHKDTVDIFTSDVDHSMNSARFIEWIGFAASHLRLYHGLTARIAIIIDNAAWHNELTEESKPPKRSWRKEQIQQWLTEHKVTFDPKLTKAELLETAFHHVPPKQYKTNVAAMEYDVEIVRLPIKYCVLNLIELAWAQLKGYVRTNNTLFRLTDIHSLSQEYMAAVDEDTSVRFIEHAQKAEETFRKADNFMEEEMEPNLVDDDDEDIDPDVYLDSTDDDDGC
;
A
#
# COMPACT_ATOMS: atom_id res chain seq x y z
N MET A 1 -17.50 8.56 14.29
CA MET A 1 -16.47 9.45 14.83
C MET A 1 -15.16 8.68 14.75
N ILE A 2 -14.20 9.16 13.97
CA ILE A 2 -12.87 8.56 13.91
C ILE A 2 -12.17 8.96 15.20
N ASN A 3 -11.57 8.00 15.90
CA ASN A 3 -10.72 8.34 17.03
C ASN A 3 -9.38 8.84 16.49
N GLU A 4 -9.06 10.10 16.76
CA GLU A 4 -7.84 10.76 16.29
C GLU A 4 -6.67 10.59 17.28
N THR A 5 -6.84 9.79 18.33
CA THR A 5 -5.73 9.32 19.18
C THR A 5 -4.92 8.25 18.43
N GLY A 6 -4.23 8.66 17.36
CA GLY A 6 -3.63 7.76 16.38
C GLY A 6 -2.33 7.07 16.81
N PHE A 7 -1.76 7.41 17.96
CA PHE A 7 -0.45 6.91 18.38
C PHE A 7 -0.56 5.90 19.53
N HIS A 8 -0.61 4.61 19.18
CA HIS A 8 -0.65 3.53 20.15
C HIS A 8 0.77 3.16 20.62
N LYS A 9 1.17 3.66 21.79
CA LYS A 9 2.54 3.51 22.31
C LYS A 9 2.98 2.06 22.47
N ASP A 10 2.06 1.18 22.87
CA ASP A 10 2.39 -0.23 23.13
C ASP A 10 2.66 -1.04 21.85
N THR A 11 2.37 -0.46 20.66
CA THR A 11 2.68 -1.10 19.38
C THR A 11 3.94 -0.57 18.71
N VAL A 12 4.64 0.37 19.35
CA VAL A 12 5.89 0.95 18.83
C VAL A 12 6.98 -0.10 18.78
N ASP A 13 7.58 -0.30 17.60
CA ASP A 13 8.75 -1.15 17.40
C ASP A 13 9.96 -0.28 16.99
N ILE A 14 10.92 -0.13 17.89
CA ILE A 14 12.22 0.52 17.64
C ILE A 14 13.29 -0.56 17.73
N PHE A 15 14.00 -0.78 16.64
CA PHE A 15 15.06 -1.78 16.56
C PHE A 15 16.30 -1.24 15.84
N THR A 16 17.45 -1.86 16.13
CA THR A 16 18.71 -1.59 15.44
C THR A 16 18.91 -2.64 14.35
N SER A 17 19.35 -2.21 13.16
CA SER A 17 19.63 -3.10 12.03
C SER A 17 21.13 -3.39 11.95
N ASP A 18 21.66 -4.13 12.93
CA ASP A 18 23.02 -4.64 12.96
C ASP A 18 23.06 -6.03 12.32
N VAL A 19 23.39 -6.01 11.03
CA VAL A 19 23.91 -7.10 10.18
C VAL A 19 22.95 -8.24 9.78
N ASP A 20 21.87 -8.55 10.51
CA ASP A 20 20.87 -9.58 10.08
C ASP A 20 19.40 -9.25 10.45
N HIS A 21 19.14 -8.06 11.00
CA HIS A 21 17.80 -7.63 11.46
C HIS A 21 17.17 -6.56 10.57
N SER A 22 17.34 -6.68 9.24
CA SER A 22 16.67 -5.77 8.31
C SER A 22 15.17 -6.06 8.27
N MET A 23 14.36 -5.00 8.18
CA MET A 23 12.91 -5.13 7.99
C MET A 23 12.64 -5.95 6.73
N ASN A 24 11.89 -7.03 6.87
CA ASN A 24 11.46 -7.90 5.78
C ASN A 24 9.97 -8.22 5.94
N SER A 25 9.37 -8.80 4.90
CA SER A 25 7.93 -9.06 4.90
C SER A 25 7.49 -9.94 6.08
N ALA A 26 8.28 -10.96 6.45
CA ALA A 26 7.92 -11.87 7.54
C ALA A 26 7.86 -11.14 8.89
N ARG A 27 8.91 -10.36 9.24
CA ARG A 27 8.92 -9.53 10.45
C ARG A 27 7.78 -8.52 10.46
N PHE A 28 7.53 -7.89 9.31
CA PHE A 28 6.45 -6.91 9.20
C PHE A 28 5.06 -7.53 9.41
N ILE A 29 4.80 -8.69 8.80
CA ILE A 29 3.53 -9.42 8.96
C ILE A 29 3.33 -9.84 10.43
N GLU A 30 4.39 -10.33 11.08
CA GLU A 30 4.36 -10.68 12.51
C GLU A 30 4.03 -9.46 13.37
N TRP A 31 4.71 -8.33 13.14
CA TRP A 31 4.44 -7.08 13.84
C TRP A 31 3.01 -6.57 13.60
N ILE A 32 2.48 -6.67 12.37
CA ILE A 32 1.10 -6.30 12.07
C ILE A 32 0.10 -7.17 12.82
N GLY A 33 0.33 -8.49 12.90
CA GLY A 33 -0.51 -9.39 13.71
C GLY A 33 -0.47 -9.01 15.19
N PHE A 34 0.71 -8.77 15.74
CA PHE A 34 0.89 -8.27 17.11
C PHE A 34 0.14 -6.96 17.33
N ALA A 35 0.34 -5.96 16.48
CA ALA A 35 -0.28 -4.64 16.61
C ALA A 35 -1.81 -4.71 16.48
N ALA A 36 -2.33 -5.45 15.51
CA ALA A 36 -3.76 -5.64 15.31
C ALA A 36 -4.40 -6.33 16.52
N SER A 37 -3.77 -7.37 17.08
CA SER A 37 -4.25 -8.03 18.29
C SER A 37 -4.31 -7.10 19.50
N HIS A 38 -3.30 -6.24 19.69
CA HIS A 38 -3.23 -5.28 20.80
C HIS A 38 -4.28 -4.18 20.64
N LEU A 39 -4.41 -3.61 19.43
CA LEU A 39 -5.42 -2.60 19.15
C LEU A 39 -6.84 -3.16 19.36
N ARG A 40 -7.10 -4.40 18.92
CA ARG A 40 -8.38 -5.06 19.12
C ARG A 40 -8.67 -5.29 20.60
N LEU A 41 -7.68 -5.70 21.39
CA LEU A 41 -7.82 -5.85 22.83
C LEU A 41 -8.09 -4.51 23.52
N TYR A 42 -7.36 -3.46 23.13
CA TYR A 42 -7.44 -2.13 23.74
C TYR A 42 -8.77 -1.42 23.43
N HIS A 43 -9.22 -1.45 22.18
CA HIS A 43 -10.43 -0.74 21.74
C HIS A 43 -11.71 -1.59 21.81
N GLY A 44 -11.59 -2.91 22.03
CA GLY A 44 -12.72 -3.83 22.16
C GLY A 44 -13.31 -4.30 20.83
N LEU A 45 -14.28 -5.23 20.91
CA LEU A 45 -14.81 -5.98 19.76
C LEU A 45 -15.71 -5.17 18.83
N THR A 46 -16.25 -4.03 19.28
CA THR A 46 -17.20 -3.22 18.50
C THR A 46 -16.54 -2.04 17.78
N ALA A 47 -15.28 -1.74 18.11
CA ALA A 47 -14.55 -0.67 17.45
C ALA A 47 -14.22 -1.07 16.00
N ARG A 48 -14.36 -0.13 15.07
CA ARG A 48 -13.76 -0.25 13.73
C ARG A 48 -12.35 0.30 13.82
N ILE A 49 -11.37 -0.50 13.43
CA ILE A 49 -9.96 -0.17 13.58
C ILE A 49 -9.31 -0.29 12.21
N ALA A 50 -8.56 0.73 11.81
CA ALA A 50 -7.76 0.73 10.61
C ALA A 50 -6.31 1.08 10.95
N ILE A 51 -5.36 0.37 10.35
CA ILE A 51 -3.93 0.68 10.39
C ILE A 51 -3.55 1.23 9.01
N ILE A 52 -2.99 2.43 9.00
CA ILE A 52 -2.52 3.09 7.78
C ILE A 52 -1.04 2.70 7.56
N ILE A 53 -0.71 2.22 6.37
CA ILE A 53 0.64 1.85 5.99
C ILE A 53 1.04 2.50 4.66
N ASP A 54 2.34 2.76 4.47
CA ASP A 54 2.86 3.17 3.18
C ASP A 54 2.92 1.98 2.19
N ASN A 55 3.36 2.27 0.96
CA ASN A 55 3.39 1.28 -0.13
C ASN A 55 4.76 0.62 -0.33
N ALA A 56 5.52 0.37 0.76
CA ALA A 56 6.79 -0.35 0.67
C ALA A 56 6.64 -1.78 0.14
N ALA A 57 7.67 -2.29 -0.54
CA ALA A 57 7.61 -3.62 -1.18
C ALA A 57 7.33 -4.76 -0.20
N TRP A 58 7.91 -4.70 1.01
CA TRP A 58 7.73 -5.72 2.06
C TRP A 58 6.33 -5.69 2.71
N HIS A 59 5.54 -4.60 2.55
CA HIS A 59 4.13 -4.55 2.99
C HIS A 59 3.18 -5.28 2.03
N ASN A 60 3.67 -5.56 0.81
CA ASN A 60 2.87 -5.97 -0.34
C ASN A 60 3.14 -7.41 -0.78
N GLU A 61 3.57 -8.28 0.14
CA GLU A 61 3.67 -9.71 -0.13
C GLU A 61 2.28 -10.32 -0.33
N LEU A 62 2.06 -10.94 -1.49
CA LEU A 62 0.82 -11.63 -1.84
C LEU A 62 0.74 -13.01 -1.17
N THR A 63 -0.47 -13.46 -0.88
CA THR A 63 -0.78 -14.85 -0.53
C THR A 63 -0.45 -15.79 -1.69
N GLU A 64 -0.22 -17.08 -1.44
CA GLU A 64 0.10 -18.01 -2.53
C GLU A 64 -1.05 -18.12 -3.54
N GLU A 65 -2.29 -18.03 -3.04
CA GLU A 65 -3.54 -18.10 -3.81
C GLU A 65 -3.76 -16.88 -4.71
N SER A 66 -3.11 -15.74 -4.42
CA SER A 66 -3.26 -14.52 -5.23
C SER A 66 -2.01 -14.18 -6.04
N LYS A 67 -0.96 -15.01 -5.95
CA LYS A 67 0.26 -14.81 -6.74
C LYS A 67 0.00 -15.15 -8.21
N PRO A 68 0.27 -14.22 -9.15
CA PRO A 68 0.17 -14.52 -10.56
C PRO A 68 1.29 -15.47 -11.00
N PRO A 69 1.08 -16.25 -12.08
CA PRO A 69 2.15 -17.04 -12.67
C PRO A 69 3.26 -16.15 -13.21
N LYS A 70 4.50 -16.64 -13.16
CA LYS A 70 5.66 -15.90 -13.70
C LYS A 70 5.96 -16.33 -15.13
N ARG A 71 6.31 -15.36 -15.99
CA ARG A 71 6.75 -15.65 -17.37
C ARG A 71 7.97 -16.58 -17.43
N SER A 72 8.79 -16.58 -16.39
CA SER A 72 9.97 -17.45 -16.26
C SER A 72 9.64 -18.91 -15.89
N TRP A 73 8.42 -19.22 -15.46
CA TRP A 73 8.02 -20.58 -15.09
C TRP A 73 8.08 -21.56 -16.27
N ARG A 74 8.33 -22.83 -15.96
CA ARG A 74 8.19 -23.92 -16.93
C ARG A 74 6.72 -24.18 -17.22
N LYS A 75 6.42 -24.84 -18.34
CA LYS A 75 5.05 -25.15 -18.77
C LYS A 75 4.29 -25.90 -17.66
N GLU A 76 4.94 -26.87 -17.03
CA GLU A 76 4.37 -27.72 -15.98
C GLU A 76 3.99 -26.92 -14.74
N GLN A 77 4.78 -25.89 -14.38
CA GLN A 77 4.48 -25.03 -13.23
C GLN A 77 3.24 -24.17 -13.49
N ILE A 78 3.04 -23.71 -14.72
CA ILE A 78 1.84 -22.94 -15.11
C ILE A 78 0.61 -23.87 -15.11
N GLN A 79 0.75 -25.10 -15.60
CA GLN A 79 -0.30 -26.12 -15.54
C GLN A 79 -0.69 -26.46 -14.09
N GLN A 80 0.30 -26.58 -13.20
CA GLN A 80 0.06 -26.77 -11.77
C GLN A 80 -0.72 -25.59 -11.19
N TRP A 81 -0.29 -24.36 -11.46
CA TRP A 81 -0.99 -23.16 -11.00
C TRP A 81 -2.45 -23.14 -11.47
N LEU A 82 -2.70 -23.41 -12.75
CA LEU A 82 -4.07 -23.48 -13.30
C LEU A 82 -4.90 -24.56 -12.58
N THR A 83 -4.30 -25.72 -12.29
CA THR A 83 -4.95 -26.80 -11.56
C THR A 83 -5.30 -26.39 -10.13
N GLU A 84 -4.37 -25.75 -9.41
CA GLU A 84 -4.57 -25.23 -8.05
C GLU A 84 -5.70 -24.18 -8.00
N HIS A 85 -5.81 -23.36 -9.06
CA HIS A 85 -6.87 -22.36 -9.23
C HIS A 85 -8.15 -22.93 -9.83
N LYS A 86 -8.23 -24.25 -10.01
CA LYS A 86 -9.40 -24.97 -10.56
C LYS A 86 -9.80 -24.50 -11.97
N VAL A 87 -8.84 -24.05 -12.76
CA VAL A 87 -9.02 -23.63 -14.15
C VAL A 87 -8.76 -24.81 -15.07
N THR A 88 -9.73 -25.14 -15.93
CA THR A 88 -9.58 -26.20 -16.93
C THR A 88 -8.77 -25.71 -18.13
N PHE A 89 -7.83 -26.52 -18.62
CA PHE A 89 -6.99 -26.20 -19.79
C PHE A 89 -6.68 -27.46 -20.61
N ASP A 90 -6.35 -27.30 -21.89
CA ASP A 90 -5.82 -28.39 -22.72
C ASP A 90 -4.31 -28.56 -22.46
N PRO A 91 -3.83 -29.75 -22.02
CA PRO A 91 -2.41 -30.01 -21.81
C PRO A 91 -1.51 -29.78 -23.04
N LYS A 92 -2.07 -29.79 -24.25
CA LYS A 92 -1.34 -29.56 -25.51
C LYS A 92 -1.03 -28.09 -25.76
N LEU A 93 -1.72 -27.16 -25.10
CA LEU A 93 -1.49 -25.72 -25.25
C LEU A 93 -0.02 -25.37 -25.04
N THR A 94 0.46 -24.41 -25.81
CA THR A 94 1.79 -23.84 -25.68
C THR A 94 1.93 -23.13 -24.32
N LYS A 95 3.18 -22.88 -23.91
CA LYS A 95 3.45 -22.10 -22.69
C LYS A 95 2.80 -20.70 -22.74
N ALA A 96 2.75 -20.08 -23.92
CA ALA A 96 2.18 -18.74 -24.10
C ALA A 96 0.66 -18.76 -23.87
N GLU A 97 -0.06 -19.68 -24.50
CA GLU A 97 -1.52 -19.84 -24.34
C GLU A 97 -1.90 -20.19 -22.89
N LEU A 98 -1.10 -21.02 -22.21
CA LEU A 98 -1.32 -21.34 -20.80
C LEU A 98 -1.09 -20.13 -19.89
N LEU A 99 -0.07 -19.32 -20.15
CA LEU A 99 0.18 -18.07 -19.41
C LEU A 99 -0.96 -17.07 -19.61
N GLU A 100 -1.41 -16.90 -20.85
CA GLU A 100 -2.54 -16.04 -21.17
C GLU A 100 -3.81 -16.50 -20.45
N THR A 101 -4.12 -17.79 -20.52
CA THR A 101 -5.25 -18.38 -19.77
C THR A 101 -5.12 -18.09 -18.28
N ALA A 102 -3.93 -18.28 -17.71
CA ALA A 102 -3.69 -18.08 -16.30
C ALA A 102 -3.82 -16.60 -15.89
N PHE A 103 -3.32 -15.65 -16.70
CA PHE A 103 -3.46 -14.21 -16.43
C PHE A 103 -4.91 -13.73 -16.43
N HIS A 104 -5.77 -14.29 -17.29
CA HIS A 104 -7.21 -14.00 -17.27
C HIS A 104 -7.93 -14.52 -16.02
N HIS A 105 -7.32 -15.45 -15.28
CA HIS A 105 -7.91 -16.07 -14.09
C HIS A 105 -7.18 -15.68 -12.79
N VAL A 106 -6.29 -14.69 -12.82
CA VAL A 106 -5.63 -14.21 -11.60
C VAL A 106 -6.70 -13.60 -10.68
N PRO A 107 -6.86 -14.09 -9.45
CA PRO A 107 -7.84 -13.52 -8.53
C PRO A 107 -7.40 -12.13 -8.05
N PRO A 108 -8.31 -11.36 -7.42
CA PRO A 108 -7.95 -10.10 -6.78
C PRO A 108 -6.77 -10.28 -5.82
N LYS A 109 -5.87 -9.29 -5.79
CA LYS A 109 -4.68 -9.31 -4.93
C LYS A 109 -5.09 -9.45 -3.47
N GLN A 110 -4.53 -10.45 -2.79
CA GLN A 110 -4.69 -10.63 -1.36
C GLN A 110 -3.31 -10.57 -0.70
N TYR A 111 -3.12 -9.60 0.18
CA TYR A 111 -1.84 -9.39 0.85
C TYR A 111 -1.79 -10.13 2.18
N LYS A 112 -0.66 -10.78 2.48
CA LYS A 112 -0.44 -11.46 3.76
C LYS A 112 -0.62 -10.50 4.95
N THR A 113 -0.16 -9.26 4.81
CA THR A 113 -0.40 -8.16 5.76
C THR A 113 -1.87 -7.95 6.07
N ASN A 114 -2.75 -7.94 5.06
CA ASN A 114 -4.18 -7.76 5.24
C ASN A 114 -4.80 -8.96 5.94
N VAL A 115 -4.37 -10.17 5.58
CA VAL A 115 -4.84 -11.41 6.22
C VAL A 115 -4.50 -11.40 7.71
N ALA A 116 -3.26 -11.04 8.07
CA ALA A 116 -2.80 -10.99 9.46
C ALA A 116 -3.58 -9.96 10.31
N ALA A 117 -3.91 -8.79 9.76
CA ALA A 117 -4.73 -7.80 10.45
C ALA A 117 -6.22 -8.21 10.54
N MET A 118 -6.75 -8.80 9.47
CA MET A 118 -8.15 -9.23 9.37
C MET A 118 -8.49 -10.35 10.36
N GLU A 119 -7.51 -11.17 10.76
CA GLU A 119 -7.68 -12.15 11.86
C GLU A 119 -8.23 -11.49 13.14
N TYR A 120 -7.93 -10.21 13.36
CA TYR A 120 -8.39 -9.41 14.49
C TYR A 120 -9.45 -8.37 14.12
N ASP A 121 -10.10 -8.52 12.96
CA ASP A 121 -11.08 -7.55 12.42
C ASP A 121 -10.48 -6.15 12.26
N VAL A 122 -9.18 -6.04 11.95
CA VAL A 122 -8.50 -4.77 11.71
C VAL A 122 -8.26 -4.56 10.22
N GLU A 123 -8.65 -3.39 9.72
CA GLU A 123 -8.47 -3.01 8.33
C GLU A 123 -7.06 -2.47 8.06
N ILE A 124 -6.50 -2.78 6.89
CA ILE A 124 -5.25 -2.18 6.40
C ILE A 124 -5.58 -1.20 5.30
N VAL A 125 -5.26 0.08 5.54
CA VAL A 125 -5.39 1.16 4.56
C VAL A 125 -4.01 1.49 4.01
N ARG A 126 -3.85 1.42 2.69
CA ARG A 126 -2.58 1.75 2.01
C ARG A 126 -2.65 3.15 1.44
N LEU A 127 -1.59 3.91 1.65
CA LEU A 127 -1.45 5.22 1.04
C LEU A 127 -1.20 5.14 -0.47
N PRO A 128 -1.70 6.12 -1.25
CA PRO A 128 -1.33 6.30 -2.64
C PRO A 128 0.19 6.41 -2.83
N ILE A 129 0.70 5.82 -3.91
CA ILE A 129 2.14 5.82 -4.20
C ILE A 129 2.59 7.27 -4.51
N LYS A 130 3.74 7.69 -3.97
CA LYS A 130 4.37 9.02 -4.14
C LYS A 130 3.74 10.18 -3.36
N TYR A 131 2.73 9.94 -2.52
CA TYR A 131 2.09 10.99 -1.70
C TYR A 131 2.54 10.94 -0.24
N CYS A 132 3.82 11.19 0.01
CA CYS A 132 4.38 11.17 1.37
C CYS A 132 3.75 12.21 2.31
N VAL A 133 3.15 13.29 1.78
CA VAL A 133 2.42 14.29 2.56
C VAL A 133 1.18 13.72 3.27
N LEU A 134 0.63 12.61 2.75
CA LEU A 134 -0.48 11.88 3.38
C LEU A 134 0.02 10.86 4.42
N ASN A 135 1.34 10.66 4.51
CA ASN A 135 1.92 9.67 5.41
C ASN A 135 2.20 10.25 6.79
N LEU A 136 1.32 9.95 7.75
CA LEU A 136 1.42 10.42 9.13
C LEU A 136 2.78 10.09 9.78
N ILE A 137 3.37 8.95 9.44
CA ILE A 137 4.65 8.53 10.03
C ILE A 137 5.80 9.45 9.61
N GLU A 138 5.73 10.12 8.46
CA GLU A 138 6.78 11.06 8.02
C GLU A 138 6.85 12.29 8.92
N LEU A 139 5.69 12.74 9.41
CA LEU A 139 5.59 13.84 10.38
C LEU A 139 6.15 13.43 11.74
N ALA A 140 5.82 12.22 12.20
CA ALA A 140 6.38 11.64 13.42
C ALA A 140 7.91 11.50 13.33
N TRP A 141 8.41 10.99 12.19
CA TRP A 141 9.85 10.89 11.91
C TRP A 141 10.54 12.25 11.88
N ALA A 142 9.93 13.26 11.27
CA ALA A 142 10.50 14.61 11.21
C ALA A 142 10.70 15.18 12.63
N GLN A 143 9.71 15.06 13.50
CA GLN A 143 9.82 15.52 14.88
C GLN A 143 10.83 14.69 15.70
N LEU A 144 10.78 13.37 15.61
CA LEU A 144 11.73 12.48 16.29
C LEU A 144 13.18 12.82 15.89
N LYS A 145 13.46 12.94 14.58
CA LYS A 145 14.78 13.33 14.07
C LYS A 145 15.20 14.70 14.59
N GLY A 146 14.28 15.67 14.66
CA GLY A 146 14.52 16.99 15.23
C GLY A 146 14.88 16.94 16.72
N TYR A 147 14.17 16.12 17.49
CA TYR A 147 14.44 15.89 18.90
C TYR A 147 15.82 15.27 19.12
N VAL A 148 16.12 14.17 18.41
CA VAL A 148 17.42 13.50 18.49
C VAL A 148 18.54 14.44 18.07
N ARG A 149 18.38 15.22 16.99
CA ARG A 149 19.40 16.18 16.53
C ARG A 149 19.71 17.25 17.58
N THR A 150 18.69 17.75 18.26
CA THR A 150 18.85 18.80 19.28
C THR A 150 19.51 18.27 20.56
N ASN A 151 19.20 17.03 20.94
CA ASN A 151 19.60 16.47 22.23
C ASN A 151 20.82 15.53 22.16
N ASN A 152 21.16 15.00 20.99
CA ASN A 152 22.37 14.18 20.78
C ASN A 152 23.63 15.06 20.68
N THR A 153 23.95 15.72 21.79
CA THR A 153 25.08 16.66 21.90
C THR A 153 26.45 15.99 21.82
N LEU A 154 26.52 14.69 22.10
CA LEU A 154 27.76 13.90 22.08
C LEU A 154 27.91 13.06 20.80
N PHE A 155 26.94 13.13 19.88
CA PHE A 155 26.92 12.42 18.58
C PHE A 155 27.13 10.90 18.68
N ARG A 156 26.68 10.27 19.77
CA ARG A 156 26.82 8.83 19.97
C ARG A 156 25.63 8.09 19.39
N LEU A 157 25.89 6.97 18.71
CA LEU A 157 24.82 6.09 18.20
C LEU A 157 23.98 5.50 19.34
N THR A 158 24.62 5.19 20.48
CA THR A 158 23.93 4.69 21.69
C THR A 158 22.89 5.66 22.22
N ASP A 159 23.12 6.97 22.03
CA ASP A 159 22.19 8.01 22.51
C ASP A 159 20.96 8.10 21.61
N ILE A 160 21.07 7.73 20.34
CA ILE A 160 19.95 7.76 19.38
C ILE A 160 18.82 6.85 19.88
N HIS A 161 19.13 5.65 20.33
CA HIS A 161 18.11 4.70 20.81
C HIS A 161 17.38 5.26 22.04
N SER A 162 18.12 5.69 23.06
CA SER A 162 17.53 6.23 24.30
C SER A 162 16.72 7.51 24.04
N LEU A 163 17.24 8.43 23.23
CA LEU A 163 16.54 9.68 22.87
C LEU A 163 15.28 9.40 22.04
N SER A 164 15.31 8.35 21.21
CA SER A 164 14.12 7.94 20.45
C SER A 164 13.04 7.41 21.38
N GLN A 165 13.40 6.51 22.30
CA GLN A 165 12.46 6.01 23.31
C GLN A 165 11.89 7.13 24.20
N GLU A 166 12.75 8.08 24.61
CA GLU A 166 12.34 9.24 25.39
C GLU A 166 11.32 10.11 24.64
N TYR A 167 11.61 10.45 23.38
CA TYR A 167 10.67 11.20 22.55
C TYR A 167 9.35 10.44 22.38
N MET A 168 9.38 9.15 22.05
CA MET A 168 8.16 8.35 21.87
C MET A 168 7.32 8.25 23.15
N ALA A 169 7.96 8.19 24.32
CA ALA A 169 7.27 8.22 25.60
C ALA A 169 6.58 9.56 25.87
N ALA A 170 7.19 10.66 25.41
CA ALA A 170 6.69 12.03 25.57
C ALA A 170 5.61 12.43 24.56
N VAL A 171 5.48 11.75 23.41
CA VAL A 171 4.41 12.00 22.43
C VAL A 171 3.05 11.86 23.11
N ASP A 172 2.21 12.88 23.01
CA ASP A 172 0.87 12.92 23.56
C ASP A 172 -0.21 12.81 22.48
N GLU A 173 -1.46 12.79 22.93
CA GLU A 173 -2.64 12.74 22.06
C GLU A 173 -2.69 13.95 21.12
N ASP A 174 -2.41 15.15 21.65
CA ASP A 174 -2.43 16.41 20.89
C ASP A 174 -1.43 16.39 19.73
N THR A 175 -0.25 15.80 19.95
CA THR A 175 0.75 15.58 18.89
C THR A 175 0.22 14.66 17.78
N SER A 176 -0.52 13.62 18.15
CA SER A 176 -1.11 12.67 17.21
C SER A 176 -2.21 13.32 16.37
N VAL A 177 -3.09 14.10 17.01
CA VAL A 177 -4.15 14.87 16.34
C VAL A 177 -3.56 15.82 15.31
N ARG A 178 -2.49 16.56 15.64
CA ARG A 178 -1.82 17.47 14.70
C ARG A 178 -1.27 16.76 13.45
N PHE A 179 -0.81 15.50 13.57
CA PHE A 179 -0.39 14.73 12.41
C PHE A 179 -1.57 14.42 11.49
N ILE A 180 -2.69 14.01 12.08
CA ILE A 180 -3.92 13.66 11.35
C ILE A 180 -4.48 14.91 10.65
N GLU A 181 -4.59 16.03 11.36
CA GLU A 181 -5.04 17.31 10.78
C GLU A 181 -4.17 17.76 9.59
N HIS A 182 -2.85 17.55 9.68
CA HIS A 182 -1.96 17.86 8.56
C HIS A 182 -2.25 17.02 7.32
N ALA A 183 -2.42 15.69 7.50
CA ALA A 183 -2.73 14.80 6.39
C ALA A 183 -4.12 15.11 5.79
N GLN A 184 -5.13 15.36 6.63
CA GLN A 184 -6.48 15.76 6.18
C GLN A 184 -6.45 17.07 5.40
N LYS A 185 -5.63 18.05 5.82
CA LYS A 185 -5.48 19.30 5.08
C LYS A 185 -4.82 19.08 3.71
N ALA A 186 -3.84 18.19 3.64
CA ALA A 186 -3.22 17.81 2.37
C ALA A 186 -4.22 17.09 1.46
N GLU A 187 -4.98 16.13 2.00
CA GLU A 187 -6.06 15.44 1.30
C GLU A 187 -7.10 16.40 0.73
N GLU A 188 -7.59 17.34 1.53
CA GLU A 188 -8.55 18.36 1.09
C GLU A 188 -8.00 19.25 -0.03
N THR A 189 -6.67 19.48 -0.05
CA THR A 189 -6.01 20.21 -1.13
C THR A 189 -6.04 19.41 -2.43
N PHE A 190 -5.76 18.11 -2.39
CA PHE A 190 -5.84 17.23 -3.54
C PHE A 190 -7.27 17.10 -4.05
N ARG A 191 -8.23 16.89 -3.14
CA ARG A 191 -9.66 16.79 -3.49
C ARG A 191 -10.18 18.04 -4.22
N LYS A 192 -9.74 19.24 -3.81
CA LYS A 192 -10.10 20.48 -4.50
C LYS A 192 -9.46 20.58 -5.89
N ALA A 193 -8.22 20.13 -6.04
CA ALA A 193 -7.55 20.13 -7.33
C ALA A 193 -8.21 19.15 -8.31
N ASP A 194 -8.58 17.95 -7.84
CA ASP A 194 -9.27 16.94 -8.64
C ASP A 194 -10.65 17.44 -9.10
N ASN A 195 -11.46 17.98 -8.17
CA ASN A 195 -12.75 18.59 -8.51
C ASN A 195 -12.61 19.72 -9.54
N PHE A 196 -11.57 20.56 -9.43
CA PHE A 196 -11.33 21.63 -10.38
C PHE A 196 -10.96 21.09 -11.77
N MET A 197 -10.16 20.02 -11.85
CA MET A 197 -9.82 19.37 -13.12
C MET A 197 -11.05 18.74 -13.78
N GLU A 198 -11.94 18.11 -13.01
CA GLU A 198 -13.20 17.57 -13.51
C GLU A 198 -14.09 18.69 -14.08
N GLU A 199 -14.27 19.79 -13.34
CA GLU A 199 -15.06 20.95 -13.76
C GLU A 199 -14.48 21.65 -15.02
N GLU A 200 -13.15 21.72 -15.18
CA GLU A 200 -12.51 22.28 -16.39
C GLU A 200 -12.54 21.33 -17.61
N MET A 201 -12.65 20.01 -17.39
CA MET A 201 -12.72 19.02 -18.47
C MET A 201 -14.15 18.77 -18.99
N GLU A 202 -15.18 19.14 -18.24
CA GLU A 202 -16.59 18.96 -18.64
C GLU A 202 -17.15 19.86 -19.78
N PRO A 203 -16.57 21.00 -20.22
CA PRO A 203 -17.25 21.85 -21.21
C PRO A 203 -17.11 21.42 -22.68
N ASN A 204 -16.55 20.25 -23.01
CA ASN A 204 -16.33 19.82 -24.40
C ASN A 204 -16.94 18.46 -24.80
N LEU A 205 -17.87 17.91 -24.01
CA LEU A 205 -18.77 16.86 -24.49
C LEU A 205 -20.07 17.51 -25.01
N VAL A 206 -19.95 18.31 -26.07
CA VAL A 206 -21.11 18.61 -26.91
C VAL A 206 -21.30 17.37 -27.78
N ASP A 207 -22.47 16.76 -27.66
CA ASP A 207 -22.96 15.72 -28.57
C ASP A 207 -22.86 16.24 -30.01
N ASP A 208 -21.83 15.82 -30.76
CA ASP A 208 -21.91 15.85 -32.21
C ASP A 208 -22.82 14.69 -32.60
N ASP A 209 -24.05 15.06 -32.95
CA ASP A 209 -25.09 14.24 -33.53
C ASP A 209 -24.53 13.21 -34.54
N ASP A 210 -25.14 12.02 -34.51
CA ASP A 210 -25.03 10.98 -35.54
C ASP A 210 -25.05 11.56 -36.97
N GLU A 211 -23.88 11.71 -37.59
CA GLU A 211 -23.76 11.70 -39.05
C GLU A 211 -23.02 10.42 -39.46
N ASP A 212 -23.78 9.52 -40.09
CA ASP A 212 -23.38 8.25 -40.66
C ASP A 212 -22.02 8.32 -41.40
N ILE A 213 -20.98 7.74 -40.82
CA ILE A 213 -19.71 7.49 -41.52
C ILE A 213 -19.82 6.14 -42.24
N ASP A 214 -20.00 6.23 -43.56
CA ASP A 214 -19.96 5.14 -44.54
C ASP A 214 -18.73 4.23 -44.36
N PRO A 215 -18.89 2.90 -44.18
CA PRO A 215 -17.78 2.01 -43.79
C PRO A 215 -16.81 1.64 -44.93
N ASP A 216 -16.93 2.22 -46.13
CA ASP A 216 -16.06 1.88 -47.27
C ASP A 216 -15.18 3.04 -47.75
N VAL A 217 -14.16 3.43 -46.96
CA VAL A 217 -13.01 4.21 -47.48
C VAL A 217 -11.69 3.74 -46.86
N TYR A 218 -11.10 2.76 -47.54
CA TYR A 218 -9.67 2.51 -47.73
C TYR A 218 -8.75 2.15 -46.55
N LEU A 219 -8.41 0.86 -46.58
CA LEU A 219 -7.07 0.29 -46.36
C LEU A 219 -5.89 1.18 -46.77
N ASP A 220 -4.81 0.97 -45.99
CA ASP A 220 -3.38 1.09 -46.33
C ASP A 220 -2.69 2.42 -46.01
N SER A 221 -1.86 2.44 -44.96
CA SER A 221 -0.41 2.28 -45.12
C SER A 221 0.36 2.63 -43.82
N THR A 222 1.13 1.65 -43.35
CA THR A 222 2.51 1.71 -42.82
C THR A 222 3.01 2.85 -41.91
N ASP A 223 3.60 2.37 -40.81
CA ASP A 223 4.91 2.71 -40.23
C ASP A 223 5.14 3.99 -39.39
N ASP A 224 5.94 3.71 -38.34
CA ASP A 224 6.87 4.56 -37.59
C ASP A 224 6.42 5.29 -36.30
N ASP A 225 6.81 4.64 -35.19
CA ASP A 225 7.83 5.08 -34.23
C ASP A 225 7.52 6.09 -33.10
N ASP A 226 8.23 5.81 -32.00
CA ASP A 226 8.59 6.65 -30.85
C ASP A 226 7.57 6.99 -29.73
N GLY A 227 7.73 6.27 -28.62
CA GLY A 227 8.47 6.84 -27.47
C GLY A 227 7.67 7.60 -26.39
N CYS A 228 7.44 6.92 -25.25
CA CYS A 228 7.94 7.28 -23.91
C CYS A 228 7.57 6.22 -22.87
#